data_AF-A0AAW7XFR3-F1
#
_entry.id   AF-A0AAW7XFR3-F1
#
_cell.length_a   1.000
_cell.length_b   1.000
_cell.length_c   1.000
_cell.angle_alpha   90.00
_cell.angle_beta   90.00
_cell.angle_gamma   90.00
#
_symmetry.space_group_name_H-M   'P 1'
#
loop_
_entity.id
_entity.type
_entity.pdbx_description
1 polymer ?
#
loop_
_entity_poly.entity_id
_entity_poly.type
_entity_poly.pdbx_seq_one_letter_code
_entity_poly.pdbx_strand_id
1 'polypeptide(L)'
;LEAAQNGDLVEIADALGDMLYILCGTIIEHGMQHKIEEVFEEIQRSNMSKLGEDGEPIYREDGKVLKGPNYFKPNIAKILE
;
A
#
# COMPACT_ATOMS: atom_id res chain seq x y z
N LEU A 1 -8.75 -13.62 -12.81
CA LEU A 1 -7.60 -13.29 -13.69
C LEU A 1 -7.98 -13.28 -15.18
N GLU A 2 -9.12 -13.87 -15.57
CA GLU A 2 -9.57 -13.89 -16.97
C GLU A 2 -9.68 -12.49 -17.60
N ALA A 3 -10.35 -11.54 -16.93
CA ALA A 3 -10.40 -10.14 -17.38
C ALA A 3 -8.99 -9.51 -17.57
N ALA A 4 -8.08 -9.77 -16.63
CA ALA A 4 -6.68 -9.30 -16.71
C ALA A 4 -5.91 -9.96 -17.88
N GLN A 5 -6.16 -11.24 -18.14
CA GLN A 5 -5.55 -11.98 -19.26
C GLN A 5 -6.12 -11.53 -20.61
N ASN A 6 -7.40 -11.15 -20.65
CA ASN A 6 -8.09 -10.68 -21.85
C ASN A 6 -7.92 -9.17 -22.10
N GLY A 7 -7.26 -8.44 -21.18
CA GLY A 7 -7.08 -6.98 -21.27
C GLY A 7 -8.39 -6.20 -21.13
N ASP A 8 -9.40 -6.77 -20.47
CA ASP A 8 -10.70 -6.13 -20.26
C ASP A 8 -10.61 -5.10 -19.14
N LEU A 9 -10.28 -3.86 -19.52
CA LEU A 9 -10.11 -2.76 -18.58
C LEU A 9 -11.39 -2.41 -17.81
N VAL A 10 -12.57 -2.72 -18.36
CA VAL A 10 -13.85 -2.40 -17.71
C VAL A 10 -14.06 -3.34 -16.52
N GLU A 11 -13.96 -4.65 -16.75
CA GLU A 11 -14.09 -5.67 -15.70
C GLU A 11 -12.97 -5.56 -14.65
N ILE A 12 -11.76 -5.17 -15.06
CA ILE A 12 -10.67 -4.88 -14.12
C ILE A 12 -11.01 -3.69 -13.22
N ALA A 13 -11.51 -2.59 -13.81
CA ALA A 13 -11.87 -1.40 -13.06
C ALA A 13 -13.03 -1.65 -12.09
N ASP A 14 -14.03 -2.42 -12.51
CA ASP A 14 -15.16 -2.83 -11.68
C ASP A 14 -14.69 -3.61 -10.43
N ALA A 15 -13.86 -4.64 -10.62
CA ALA A 15 -13.31 -5.43 -9.52
C ALA A 15 -12.42 -4.60 -8.57
N LEU A 16 -11.63 -3.66 -9.10
CA LEU A 16 -10.84 -2.73 -8.27
C LEU A 16 -11.75 -1.79 -7.46
N GLY A 17 -12.84 -1.31 -8.07
CA GLY A 17 -13.85 -0.47 -7.43
C GLY A 17 -14.55 -1.19 -6.28
N ASP A 18 -14.96 -2.44 -6.48
CA ASP A 18 -15.59 -3.27 -5.44
C ASP A 18 -14.69 -3.47 -4.22
N MET A 19 -13.41 -3.76 -4.45
CA MET A 19 -12.44 -3.88 -3.36
C MET A 19 -12.27 -2.57 -2.59
N LEU A 20 -12.24 -1.43 -3.30
CA LEU A 20 -12.17 -0.12 -2.66
C LEU A 20 -13.45 0.19 -1.86
N TYR A 21 -14.63 -0.17 -2.37
CA TYR A 21 -15.90 0.03 -1.69
C TYR A 21 -15.97 -0.73 -0.37
N ILE A 22 -15.59 -2.02 -0.39
CA ILE A 22 -15.52 -2.85 0.82
C ILE A 22 -14.49 -2.28 1.81
N LEU A 23 -13.30 -1.91 1.34
CA LEU A 23 -12.26 -1.33 2.18
C LEU A 23 -12.73 -0.05 2.87
N CYS A 24 -13.36 0.87 2.14
CA CYS A 24 -13.94 2.09 2.71
C CYS A 24 -15.01 1.79 3.75
N GLY A 25 -15.88 0.82 3.49
CA GLY A 25 -16.87 0.34 4.46
C GLY A 25 -16.22 -0.16 5.75
N THR A 26 -15.20 -1.00 5.64
CA THR A 26 -14.45 -1.53 6.79
C THR A 26 -13.71 -0.42 7.56
N ILE A 27 -13.13 0.56 6.87
CA ILE A 27 -12.49 1.73 7.51
C ILE A 27 -13.49 2.47 8.40
N ILE A 28 -14.70 2.72 7.90
CA ILE A 28 -15.77 3.42 8.62
C ILE A 28 -16.27 2.57 9.80
N GLU A 29 -16.49 1.27 9.59
CA GLU A 29 -16.94 0.34 10.63
C GLU A 29 -15.99 0.31 11.83
N HIS A 30 -14.68 0.43 11.58
CA HIS A 30 -13.65 0.52 12.62
C HIS A 30 -13.38 1.94 13.14
N GLY A 31 -14.11 2.96 12.67
CA GLY A 31 -13.96 4.36 13.13
C GLY A 31 -12.68 5.04 12.65
N MET A 32 -12.03 4.53 11.62
CA MET A 32 -10.71 4.97 11.15
C MET A 32 -10.76 6.05 10.05
N GLN A 33 -11.96 6.47 9.62
CA GLN A 33 -12.14 7.39 8.49
C GLN A 33 -11.41 8.74 8.62
N HIS A 34 -11.13 9.18 9.84
CA HIS A 34 -10.42 10.45 10.10
C HIS A 34 -8.90 10.28 10.26
N LYS A 35 -8.39 9.04 10.20
CA LYS A 35 -6.99 8.71 10.44
C LYS A 35 -6.35 7.88 9.32
N ILE A 36 -7.17 7.23 8.49
CA ILE A 36 -6.65 6.27 7.50
C ILE A 36 -5.69 6.91 6.49
N GLU A 37 -5.91 8.17 6.12
CA GLU A 37 -5.02 8.92 5.23
C GLU A 37 -3.64 9.10 5.87
N GLU A 38 -3.57 9.60 7.11
CA GLU A 38 -2.33 9.74 7.86
C GLU A 38 -1.59 8.39 8.01
N VAL A 39 -2.33 7.30 8.28
CA VAL A 39 -1.78 5.95 8.37
C VAL A 39 -1.20 5.49 7.03
N PHE A 40 -1.90 5.76 5.93
CA PHE A 40 -1.44 5.41 4.58
C PHE A 40 -0.16 6.17 4.22
N GLU A 41 -0.08 7.47 4.53
CA GLU A 41 1.10 8.29 4.30
C GLU A 41 2.32 7.79 5.09
N GLU A 42 2.15 7.39 6.35
CA GLU A 42 3.22 6.81 7.17
C GLU A 42 3.74 5.49 6.61
N ILE A 43 2.83 4.63 6.16
CA ILE A 43 3.19 3.37 5.49
C ILE A 43 3.93 3.67 4.19
N GLN A 44 3.47 4.63 3.40
CA GLN A 44 4.15 5.05 2.17
C GLN A 44 5.55 5.60 2.46
N ARG A 45 5.70 6.47 3.45
CA ARG A 45 7.00 7.03 3.88
C ARG A 45 7.96 5.91 4.28
N SER A 46 7.49 4.94 5.07
CA SER A 46 8.24 3.74 5.42
C SER A 46 8.59 2.88 4.20
N ASN A 47 7.68 2.73 3.22
CA ASN A 47 7.97 1.96 2.01
C ASN A 47 9.05 2.62 1.15
N MET A 48 8.97 3.94 0.97
CA MET A 48 10.00 4.70 0.23
C MET A 48 11.37 4.66 0.92
N SER A 49 11.40 4.53 2.26
CA SER A 49 12.66 4.36 3.00
C SER A 49 13.39 3.04 2.72
N LYS A 50 12.71 2.06 2.08
CA LYS A 50 13.33 0.78 1.67
C LYS A 50 14.14 0.90 0.39
N LEU A 51 13.98 1.97 -0.36
CA LEU A 51 14.67 2.16 -1.64
C LEU A 51 16.17 2.38 -1.43
N GLY A 52 16.95 2.09 -2.47
CA GLY A 52 18.37 2.38 -2.53
C GLY A 52 18.65 3.87 -2.61
N GLU A 53 19.93 4.24 -2.58
CA GLU A 53 20.36 5.64 -2.69
C GLU A 53 20.00 6.27 -4.05
N ASP A 54 19.79 5.43 -5.07
CA ASP A 54 19.31 5.77 -6.40
C ASP A 54 17.78 5.93 -6.50
N GLY A 55 17.05 5.63 -5.42
CA GLY A 55 15.58 5.64 -5.42
C GLY A 55 14.96 4.38 -6.02
N GLU A 56 15.75 3.35 -6.31
CA GLU A 56 15.25 2.09 -6.87
C GLU A 56 15.07 1.02 -5.79
N PRO A 57 14.13 0.06 -5.95
CA PRO A 57 14.00 -1.03 -5.00
C PRO A 57 15.21 -1.97 -5.08
N ILE A 58 15.78 -2.32 -3.93
CA ILE A 58 16.87 -3.29 -3.85
C ILE A 58 16.26 -4.69 -3.86
N TYR A 59 16.60 -5.53 -4.84
CA TYR A 59 16.07 -6.89 -4.95
C TYR A 59 17.10 -7.95 -4.55
N ARG A 60 16.61 -9.03 -3.92
CA ARG A 60 17.34 -10.30 -3.80
C ARG A 60 17.12 -11.14 -5.06
N GLU A 61 17.97 -12.15 -5.26
CA GLU A 61 17.88 -13.13 -6.35
C GLU A 61 16.51 -13.82 -6.50
N ASP A 62 15.71 -13.91 -5.43
CA ASP A 62 14.35 -14.47 -5.43
C ASP A 62 13.26 -13.45 -5.79
N GLY A 63 13.63 -12.22 -6.16
CA GLY A 63 12.71 -11.11 -6.44
C GLY A 63 12.17 -10.40 -5.19
N LYS A 64 12.63 -10.76 -3.99
CA LYS A 64 12.20 -10.09 -2.76
C LYS A 64 12.83 -8.70 -2.65
N VAL A 65 11.99 -7.69 -2.42
CA VAL A 65 12.44 -6.34 -2.05
C VAL A 65 13.11 -6.37 -0.67
N LEU A 66 14.37 -5.97 -0.63
CA LEU A 66 15.18 -5.82 0.56
C LEU A 66 14.96 -4.45 1.20
N LYS A 67 15.37 -4.34 2.47
CA LYS A 67 15.31 -3.08 3.21
C LYS A 67 16.58 -2.30 2.88
N GLY A 68 16.41 -1.11 2.28
CA GLY A 68 17.50 -0.16 2.07
C GLY A 68 18.12 0.34 3.37
N PRO A 69 19.29 1.00 3.27
CA PRO A 69 20.07 1.44 4.43
C PRO A 69 19.32 2.45 5.32
N ASN A 70 18.36 3.17 4.74
CA ASN A 70 17.57 4.20 5.43
C ASN A 70 16.22 3.69 5.96
N TYR A 71 16.00 2.37 5.95
CA TYR A 71 14.72 1.80 6.33
C TYR A 71 14.33 2.11 7.78
N PHE A 72 13.09 2.57 7.95
CA PHE A 72 12.42 2.62 9.25
C PHE A 72 11.06 1.90 9.19
N LYS A 73 10.60 1.40 10.34
CA LYS A 73 9.24 0.84 10.47
C LYS A 73 8.23 1.98 10.56
N PRO A 74 7.01 1.83 9.98
CA PRO A 74 5.98 2.84 10.12
C PRO A 74 5.55 2.97 11.59
N ASN A 75 5.47 4.19 12.10
CA ASN A 75 5.03 4.47 13.46
C ASN A 75 3.53 4.84 13.49
N ILE A 76 2.69 3.81 13.38
CA ILE A 76 1.22 3.98 13.39
C ILE A 76 0.73 4.45 14.76
N ALA A 77 1.34 4.00 15.86
CA ALA A 77 0.93 4.37 17.21
C ALA A 77 0.92 5.90 17.40
N LYS A 78 1.97 6.58 16.91
CA LYS A 78 2.07 8.05 16.96
C LYS A 78 0.92 8.79 16.24
N ILE A 79 0.26 8.16 15.28
CA ILE A 79 -0.86 8.75 14.53
C ILE A 79 -2.19 8.56 15.27
N LEU A 80 -2.28 7.48 16.06
CA LEU A 80 -3.49 7.09 16.79
C LEU A 80 -3.56 7.68 18.21
N GLU A 81 -2.42 8.06 18.79
CA GLU A 81 -2.29 8.78 20.06
C GLU A 81 -2.69 10.26 19.94
#